data_AF-A0A1V5GL22-F1
#
_entry.id   AF-A0A1V5GL22-F1
#
_cell.length_a   1.000
_cell.length_b   1.000
_cell.length_c   1.000
_cell.angle_alpha   90.00
_cell.angle_beta   90.00
_cell.angle_gamma   90.00
#
_symmetry.space_group_name_H-M   'P 1'
#
loop_
_entity.id
_entity.type
_entity.pdbx_description
1 polymer ?
#
loop_
_entity_poly.entity_id
_entity_poly.type
_entity_poly.pdbx_seq_one_letter_code
_entity_poly.pdbx_strand_id
1 'polypeptide(L)'
;MIQCRLCGKLFPLSEMSEEHYPAHSVGNDDIVALDIVKMADSFLSSELSERIIEETDAKAVLDDYFENELTKPLFPKGRTARTLCRDCNTFLGKYDEAYLKFFNCNGDPKIIRGFQKTTRIQIIKSIYGKFLSIPEAQEESFDFVDYLKDAKQLSYSGIWSIYFVQRDYSTDLFGLKDIGTSKMRFKEGVVYELSDDKFIFNLMNFPKHSCFEMTNIFDILNNGYTIVNGVGANGGYHAQALMSRLFDGM
;
A
#
# COMPACT_ATOMS: atom_id res chain seq x y z
N MET A 1 0.22 -14.91 -24.33
CA MET A 1 -0.47 -15.60 -23.22
C MET A 1 0.19 -15.17 -21.92
N ILE A 2 -0.57 -14.94 -20.86
CA ILE A 2 -0.10 -14.51 -19.55
C ILE A 2 -0.54 -15.56 -18.52
N GLN A 3 0.32 -15.88 -17.56
CA GLN A 3 -0.02 -16.82 -16.49
C GLN A 3 -0.73 -16.10 -15.35
N CYS A 4 -1.90 -16.60 -14.95
CA CYS A 4 -2.61 -16.10 -13.77
C CYS A 4 -1.86 -16.51 -12.49
N ARG A 5 -1.53 -15.54 -11.63
CA ARG A 5 -0.75 -15.79 -10.40
C ARG A 5 -1.51 -16.51 -9.31
N LEU A 6 -2.85 -16.52 -9.36
CA LEU A 6 -3.66 -17.31 -8.42
C LEU A 6 -3.78 -18.76 -8.91
N CYS A 7 -4.34 -19.01 -10.10
CA CYS A 7 -4.64 -20.38 -10.54
C CYS A 7 -3.53 -21.07 -11.35
N GLY A 8 -2.48 -20.35 -11.77
CA GLY A 8 -1.34 -20.88 -12.52
C GLY A 8 -1.62 -21.20 -13.99
N LYS A 9 -2.85 -21.00 -14.49
CA LYS A 9 -3.23 -21.26 -15.89
C LYS A 9 -2.83 -20.10 -16.81
N LEU A 10 -2.65 -20.39 -18.10
CA LEU A 10 -2.35 -19.41 -19.15
C LEU A 10 -3.64 -18.87 -19.79
N PHE A 11 -3.70 -17.55 -19.97
CA PHE A 11 -4.84 -16.84 -20.56
C PHE A 11 -4.39 -15.85 -21.64
N PRO A 12 -5.24 -15.52 -22.62
CA PRO A 12 -5.01 -14.36 -23.48
C PRO A 12 -5.13 -13.07 -22.68
N LEU A 13 -4.49 -11.99 -23.15
CA LEU A 13 -4.52 -10.69 -22.47
C LEU A 13 -5.95 -10.17 -22.26
N SER A 14 -6.85 -10.44 -23.21
CA SER A 14 -8.27 -10.09 -23.15
C SER A 14 -9.05 -10.76 -22.01
N GLU A 15 -8.53 -11.84 -21.41
CA GLU A 15 -9.14 -12.55 -20.29
C GLU A 15 -8.49 -12.21 -18.94
N MET A 16 -7.43 -11.38 -18.96
CA MET A 16 -6.84 -10.84 -17.75
C MET A 16 -7.73 -9.73 -17.15
N SER A 17 -7.66 -9.58 -15.84
CA SER A 17 -8.35 -8.52 -15.11
C SER A 17 -7.64 -7.19 -15.35
N GLU A 18 -8.40 -6.21 -15.82
CA GLU A 18 -8.00 -4.80 -15.85
C GLU A 18 -8.23 -4.11 -14.49
N GLU A 19 -8.97 -4.77 -13.58
CA GLU A 19 -9.25 -4.26 -12.26
C GLU A 19 -8.10 -4.58 -11.31
N HIS A 20 -7.64 -3.55 -10.59
CA HIS A 20 -6.74 -3.72 -9.46
C HIS A 20 -7.49 -4.34 -8.28
N TYR A 21 -6.88 -5.34 -7.64
CA TYR A 21 -7.43 -6.00 -6.44
C TYR A 21 -6.72 -5.49 -5.18
N PRO A 22 -7.42 -5.18 -4.07
CA PRO A 22 -8.87 -5.11 -3.94
C PRO A 22 -9.49 -4.02 -4.81
N ALA A 23 -10.76 -4.17 -5.18
CA ALA A 23 -11.46 -3.25 -6.09
C ALA A 23 -11.41 -1.79 -5.62
N HIS A 24 -11.45 -0.82 -6.55
CA HIS A 24 -11.55 0.61 -6.21
C HIS A 24 -12.74 0.92 -5.27
N SER A 25 -13.85 0.19 -5.43
CA SER A 25 -15.06 0.34 -4.62
C SER A 25 -14.86 0.08 -3.14
N VAL A 26 -13.72 -0.47 -2.73
CA VAL A 26 -13.35 -0.65 -1.32
C VAL A 26 -12.33 0.36 -0.78
N GLY A 27 -12.15 1.49 -1.48
CA GLY A 27 -11.32 2.62 -1.03
C GLY A 27 -9.85 2.50 -1.43
N ASN A 28 -9.56 1.72 -2.47
CA ASN A 28 -8.22 1.56 -3.05
C ASN A 28 -8.08 2.54 -4.21
N ASP A 29 -7.90 3.82 -3.89
CA ASP A 29 -7.81 4.90 -4.87
C ASP A 29 -6.46 4.94 -5.58
N ASP A 30 -6.43 5.58 -6.76
CA ASP A 30 -5.21 5.69 -7.57
C ASP A 30 -4.14 6.52 -6.86
N ILE A 31 -2.89 6.08 -7.01
CA ILE A 31 -1.74 6.62 -6.31
C ILE A 31 -1.20 7.81 -7.09
N VAL A 32 -1.02 8.93 -6.39
CA VAL A 32 -0.33 10.11 -6.92
C VAL A 32 1.06 10.18 -6.31
N ALA A 33 2.10 10.15 -7.15
CA ALA A 33 3.47 10.33 -6.68
C ALA A 33 3.85 11.80 -6.74
N LEU A 34 4.69 12.22 -5.80
CA LEU A 34 5.38 13.50 -5.88
C LEU A 34 6.32 13.52 -7.09
N ASP A 35 6.18 14.55 -7.92
CA ASP A 35 7.10 14.91 -8.99
C ASP A 35 8.25 15.74 -8.39
N ILE A 36 9.31 15.03 -8.00
CA ILE A 36 10.48 15.57 -7.31
C ILE A 36 11.21 16.62 -8.16
N VAL A 37 11.24 16.46 -9.48
CA VAL A 37 11.91 17.40 -10.39
C VAL A 37 11.15 18.71 -10.40
N LYS A 38 9.82 18.65 -10.56
CA LYS A 38 8.97 19.85 -10.44
C LYS A 38 9.07 20.47 -9.06
N MET A 39 9.11 19.68 -8.00
CA MET A 39 9.28 20.21 -6.64
C MET A 39 10.59 21.01 -6.51
N ALA A 40 11.70 20.46 -7.02
CA ALA A 40 12.99 21.17 -7.01
C ALA A 40 12.93 22.47 -7.83
N ASP A 41 12.32 22.44 -9.01
CA ASP A 41 12.13 23.62 -9.85
C ASP A 41 11.23 24.67 -9.16
N SER A 42 10.15 24.23 -8.51
CA SER A 42 9.23 25.10 -7.76
C SER A 42 9.90 25.78 -6.57
N PHE A 43 10.76 25.08 -5.83
CA PHE A 43 11.55 25.67 -4.74
C PHE A 43 12.60 26.68 -5.24
N LEU A 44 13.04 26.55 -6.49
CA LEU A 44 13.95 27.49 -7.14
C LEU A 44 13.22 28.67 -7.79
N SER A 45 11.89 28.57 -7.98
CA SER A 45 11.04 29.59 -8.57
C SER A 45 10.38 30.48 -7.51
N SER A 46 10.07 31.74 -7.85
CA SER A 46 9.30 32.63 -6.96
C SER A 46 7.78 32.39 -7.03
N GLU A 47 7.31 31.51 -7.93
CA GLU A 47 5.88 31.33 -8.24
C GLU A 47 5.07 30.86 -7.02
N LEU A 48 5.57 29.86 -6.28
CA LEU A 48 4.89 29.36 -5.09
C LEU A 48 4.82 30.43 -4.00
N SER A 49 5.92 31.16 -3.78
CA SER A 49 5.96 32.25 -2.82
C SER A 49 5.05 33.42 -3.19
N GLU A 50 4.91 33.73 -4.48
CA GLU A 50 4.01 34.78 -4.97
C GLU A 50 2.55 34.38 -4.75
N ARG A 51 2.14 33.15 -5.09
CA ARG A 51 0.79 32.65 -4.84
C ARG A 51 0.42 32.64 -3.35
N ILE A 52 1.36 32.29 -2.47
CA ILE A 52 1.16 32.31 -1.01
C ILE A 52 0.99 33.75 -0.48
N ILE A 53 1.64 34.74 -1.10
CA ILE A 53 1.52 36.15 -0.71
C ILE A 53 0.19 36.76 -1.17
N GLU A 54 -0.33 36.31 -2.32
CA GLU A 54 -1.59 36.81 -2.90
C GLU A 54 -2.85 36.22 -2.23
N GLU A 55 -2.75 35.04 -1.63
CA GLU A 55 -3.86 34.30 -1.04
C GLU A 55 -3.85 34.33 0.50
N THR A 56 -5.03 34.42 1.11
CA THR A 56 -5.16 34.51 2.58
C THR A 56 -4.94 33.19 3.33
N ASP A 57 -5.07 32.04 2.65
CA ASP A 57 -4.89 30.71 3.24
C ASP A 57 -3.73 29.97 2.57
N ALA A 58 -2.53 30.20 3.10
CA ALA A 58 -1.30 29.58 2.62
C ALA A 58 -1.35 28.04 2.61
N LYS A 59 -2.14 27.42 3.50
CA LYS A 59 -2.25 25.96 3.55
C LYS A 59 -3.07 25.43 2.39
N ALA A 60 -4.19 26.09 2.07
CA ALA A 60 -5.02 25.71 0.93
C ALA A 60 -4.26 25.83 -0.40
N VAL A 61 -3.46 26.89 -0.56
CA VAL A 61 -2.59 27.07 -1.74
C VAL A 61 -1.54 25.98 -1.85
N LEU A 62 -0.91 25.59 -0.73
CA LEU A 62 0.08 24.51 -0.72
C LEU A 62 -0.54 23.15 -1.03
N ASP A 63 -1.73 22.85 -0.48
CA ASP A 63 -2.47 21.63 -0.77
C ASP A 63 -2.87 21.58 -2.27
N ASP A 64 -3.39 22.68 -2.83
CA ASP A 64 -3.78 22.78 -4.25
C ASP A 64 -2.59 22.68 -5.21
N TYR A 65 -1.51 23.39 -4.92
CA TYR A 65 -0.28 23.32 -5.72
C TYR A 65 0.34 21.92 -5.67
N PHE A 66 0.28 21.25 -4.51
CA PHE A 66 0.71 19.87 -4.41
C PHE A 66 -0.12 18.95 -5.31
N GLU A 67 -1.46 18.97 -5.15
CA GLU A 67 -2.37 18.10 -5.89
C GLU A 67 -2.32 18.34 -7.41
N ASN A 68 -2.24 19.59 -7.86
CA ASN A 68 -2.37 19.91 -9.28
C ASN A 68 -1.04 20.05 -10.03
N GLU A 69 0.02 20.51 -9.37
CA GLU A 69 1.28 20.88 -10.04
C GLU A 69 2.42 19.91 -9.71
N LEU A 70 2.50 19.45 -8.45
CA LEU A 70 3.61 18.63 -7.94
C LEU A 70 3.31 17.14 -7.88
N THR A 71 2.12 16.69 -8.25
CA THR A 71 1.84 15.26 -8.28
C THR A 71 1.66 14.75 -9.71
N LYS A 72 2.01 13.48 -9.93
CA LYS A 72 1.75 12.77 -11.19
C LYS A 72 0.98 11.49 -10.90
N PRO A 73 -0.08 11.19 -11.69
CA PRO A 73 -0.76 9.91 -11.57
C PRO A 73 0.22 8.80 -11.95
N LEU A 74 0.56 7.92 -11.01
CA LEU A 74 1.44 6.78 -11.29
C LEU A 74 0.74 5.72 -12.15
N PHE A 75 -0.58 5.60 -11.99
CA PHE A 75 -1.38 4.57 -12.63
C PHE A 75 -2.68 5.16 -13.22
N PRO A 76 -2.62 5.99 -14.27
CA PRO A 76 -3.79 6.68 -14.82
C PRO A 76 -4.87 5.76 -15.44
N LYS A 77 -4.62 4.45 -15.47
CA LYS A 77 -5.55 3.41 -15.95
C LYS A 77 -5.82 2.34 -14.88
N GLY A 78 -5.55 2.65 -13.61
CA GLY A 78 -5.62 1.73 -12.48
C GLY A 78 -4.28 1.00 -12.24
N ARG A 79 -3.94 0.79 -10.97
CA ARG A 79 -2.73 0.08 -10.49
C ARG A 79 -2.80 -1.45 -10.73
N THR A 80 -3.00 -1.89 -11.97
CA THR A 80 -3.07 -3.32 -12.31
C THR A 80 -1.81 -3.80 -13.03
N ALA A 81 -1.25 -4.92 -12.58
CA ALA A 81 -0.21 -5.65 -13.31
C ALA A 81 -0.77 -6.62 -14.36
N ARG A 82 -2.10 -6.73 -14.50
CA ARG A 82 -2.78 -7.71 -15.37
C ARG A 82 -2.30 -9.15 -15.14
N THR A 83 -2.12 -9.51 -13.88
CA THR A 83 -1.55 -10.77 -13.39
C THR A 83 -2.60 -11.77 -12.90
N LEU A 84 -3.86 -11.36 -12.76
CA LEU A 84 -4.98 -12.19 -12.38
C LEU A 84 -5.92 -12.35 -13.58
N CYS A 85 -6.39 -13.58 -13.86
CA CYS A 85 -7.53 -13.74 -14.76
C CYS A 85 -8.81 -13.23 -14.09
N ARG A 86 -9.83 -12.87 -14.88
CA ARG A 86 -11.09 -12.32 -14.39
C ARG A 86 -11.74 -13.19 -13.32
N ASP A 87 -11.83 -14.50 -13.54
CA ASP A 87 -12.42 -15.44 -12.58
C ASP A 87 -11.68 -15.45 -11.24
N CYS A 88 -10.35 -15.38 -11.26
CA CYS A 88 -9.53 -15.32 -10.05
C CYS A 88 -9.69 -13.98 -9.33
N ASN A 89 -9.80 -12.87 -10.07
CA ASN A 89 -10.07 -11.55 -9.49
C ASN A 89 -11.44 -11.55 -8.79
N THR A 90 -12.48 -12.02 -9.47
CA THR A 90 -13.83 -12.17 -8.90
C THR A 90 -13.85 -13.09 -7.69
N PHE A 91 -13.10 -14.19 -7.72
CA PHE A 91 -12.97 -15.10 -6.58
C PHE A 91 -12.36 -14.41 -5.35
N LEU A 92 -11.35 -13.56 -5.53
CA LEU A 92 -10.74 -12.81 -4.41
C LEU A 92 -11.70 -11.75 -3.87
N GLY A 93 -12.60 -11.22 -4.71
CA GLY A 93 -13.62 -10.23 -4.34
C GLY A 93 -14.50 -10.62 -3.15
N LYS A 94 -14.62 -11.91 -2.82
CA LYS A 94 -15.31 -12.37 -1.59
C LYS A 94 -14.67 -11.91 -0.28
N TYR A 95 -13.42 -11.42 -0.31
CA TYR A 95 -12.73 -10.88 0.85
C TYR A 95 -12.88 -9.36 0.99
N ASP A 96 -13.41 -8.69 -0.03
CA ASP A 96 -13.42 -7.23 -0.13
C ASP A 96 -14.35 -6.58 0.89
N GLU A 97 -15.48 -7.22 1.21
CA GLU A 97 -16.38 -6.71 2.25
C GLU A 97 -15.68 -6.67 3.63
N ALA A 98 -14.86 -7.68 3.94
CA ALA A 98 -14.13 -7.73 5.20
C ALA A 98 -13.02 -6.67 5.23
N TYR A 99 -12.30 -6.50 4.12
CA TYR A 99 -11.31 -5.43 3.96
C TYR A 99 -11.95 -4.04 4.07
N LEU A 100 -13.08 -3.79 3.42
CA LEU A 100 -13.80 -2.52 3.50
C LEU A 100 -14.22 -2.20 4.94
N LYS A 101 -14.70 -3.19 5.70
CA LYS A 101 -15.02 -3.01 7.13
C LYS A 101 -13.79 -2.59 7.95
N PHE A 102 -12.64 -3.20 7.67
CA PHE A 102 -11.37 -2.85 8.30
C PHE A 102 -10.90 -1.44 7.90
N PHE A 103 -10.98 -1.11 6.62
CA PHE A 103 -10.60 0.19 6.07
C PHE A 103 -11.47 1.32 6.64
N ASN A 104 -12.80 1.12 6.69
CA ASN A 104 -13.74 2.13 7.18
C ASN A 104 -13.62 2.42 8.67
N CYS A 105 -13.16 1.46 9.47
CA CYS A 105 -12.92 1.67 10.89
C CYS A 105 -11.49 2.12 11.22
N ASN A 106 -10.71 2.49 10.21
CA ASN A 106 -9.30 2.84 10.36
C ASN A 106 -8.52 1.78 11.15
N GLY A 107 -8.82 0.51 10.91
CA GLY A 107 -8.16 -0.59 11.59
C GLY A 107 -8.24 -0.52 13.13
N ASP A 108 -9.19 0.23 13.73
CA ASP A 108 -9.21 0.51 15.17
C ASP A 108 -9.19 -0.81 15.98
N PRO A 109 -8.17 -1.04 16.83
CA PRO A 109 -8.09 -2.22 17.69
C PRO A 109 -9.37 -2.53 18.48
N LYS A 110 -10.04 -1.50 18.99
CA LYS A 110 -11.27 -1.63 19.80
C LYS A 110 -12.41 -2.19 18.96
N ILE A 111 -12.54 -1.74 17.72
CA ILE A 111 -13.58 -2.19 16.78
C ILE A 111 -13.23 -3.58 16.25
N ILE A 112 -11.99 -3.81 15.82
CA ILE A 112 -11.52 -5.10 15.28
C ILE A 112 -11.67 -6.25 16.27
N ARG A 113 -11.45 -6.00 17.58
CA ARG A 113 -11.68 -7.00 18.62
C ARG A 113 -13.09 -7.59 18.59
N GLY A 114 -14.08 -6.79 18.17
CA GLY A 114 -15.47 -7.21 18.01
C GLY A 114 -15.75 -8.00 16.73
N PHE A 115 -14.84 -8.01 15.75
CA PHE A 115 -15.04 -8.76 14.52
C PHE A 115 -14.97 -10.27 14.76
N GLN A 116 -15.75 -11.02 13.99
CA GLN A 116 -15.65 -12.48 13.99
C GLN A 116 -14.27 -12.91 13.50
N LYS A 117 -13.77 -14.05 14.01
CA LYS A 117 -12.48 -14.62 13.58
C LYS A 117 -12.40 -14.81 12.06
N THR A 118 -13.51 -15.21 11.44
CA THR A 118 -13.66 -15.35 9.99
C THR A 118 -13.44 -14.04 9.25
N THR A 119 -14.07 -12.94 9.68
CA THR A 119 -13.88 -11.60 9.11
C THR A 119 -12.41 -11.16 9.21
N ARG A 120 -11.76 -11.39 10.35
CA ARG A 120 -10.34 -11.08 10.54
C ARG A 120 -9.44 -11.87 9.58
N ILE A 121 -9.73 -13.16 9.37
CA ILE A 121 -9.00 -13.99 8.39
C ILE A 121 -9.22 -13.49 6.96
N GLN A 122 -10.44 -13.06 6.62
CA GLN A 122 -10.75 -12.51 5.29
C GLN A 122 -10.01 -11.19 5.04
N ILE A 123 -9.87 -10.32 6.06
CA ILE A 123 -9.03 -9.11 5.99
C ILE A 123 -7.59 -9.47 5.62
N ILE A 124 -7.00 -10.45 6.32
CA ILE A 124 -5.64 -10.92 6.04
C ILE A 124 -5.53 -11.40 4.59
N LYS A 125 -6.44 -12.29 4.15
CA LYS A 125 -6.45 -12.82 2.77
C LYS A 125 -6.63 -11.73 1.72
N SER A 126 -7.43 -10.71 1.97
CA SER A 126 -7.58 -9.57 1.05
C SER A 126 -6.25 -8.81 0.89
N ILE A 127 -5.57 -8.51 2.00
CA ILE A 127 -4.27 -7.82 1.96
C ILE A 127 -3.22 -8.66 1.22
N TYR A 128 -3.11 -9.96 1.51
CA TYR A 128 -2.23 -10.87 0.76
C TYR A 128 -2.60 -10.96 -0.73
N GLY A 129 -3.90 -10.98 -1.05
CA GLY A 129 -4.38 -10.98 -2.43
C GLY A 129 -3.94 -9.76 -3.23
N LYS A 130 -3.82 -8.58 -2.60
CA LYS A 130 -3.35 -7.34 -3.22
C LYS A 130 -2.02 -7.52 -3.93
N PHE A 131 -1.10 -8.27 -3.33
CA PHE A 131 0.21 -8.52 -3.91
C PHE A 131 0.20 -9.27 -5.23
N LEU A 132 -0.84 -10.08 -5.46
CA LEU A 132 -0.96 -10.79 -6.72
C LEU A 132 -1.25 -9.83 -7.86
N SER A 133 -1.87 -8.67 -7.60
CA SER A 133 -2.37 -7.71 -8.60
C SER A 133 -1.47 -6.47 -8.80
N ILE A 134 -0.59 -6.14 -7.84
CA ILE A 134 0.24 -4.92 -7.90
C ILE A 134 1.45 -5.04 -8.84
N PRO A 135 1.84 -3.96 -9.54
CA PRO A 135 3.04 -3.91 -10.38
C PRO A 135 4.35 -4.15 -9.62
N GLU A 136 4.49 -3.64 -8.40
CA GLU A 136 5.74 -3.68 -7.62
C GLU A 136 6.17 -5.12 -7.30
N ALA A 137 5.21 -6.04 -7.24
CA ALA A 137 5.44 -7.44 -6.95
C ALA A 137 5.22 -8.36 -8.15
N GLN A 138 5.16 -7.83 -9.38
CA GLN A 138 4.86 -8.62 -10.58
C GLN A 138 5.85 -9.78 -10.82
N GLU A 139 7.12 -9.60 -10.45
CA GLU A 139 8.21 -10.57 -10.65
C GLU A 139 8.36 -11.56 -9.49
N GLU A 140 7.52 -11.45 -8.46
CA GLU A 140 7.70 -12.20 -7.22
C GLU A 140 6.93 -13.53 -7.24
N SER A 141 7.42 -14.50 -6.47
CA SER A 141 6.70 -15.75 -6.22
C SER A 141 6.29 -15.82 -4.77
N PHE A 142 5.01 -16.10 -4.54
CA PHE A 142 4.38 -16.07 -3.23
C PHE A 142 4.00 -17.48 -2.79
N ASP A 143 4.43 -17.89 -1.60
CA ASP A 143 4.08 -19.17 -0.97
C ASP A 143 2.68 -19.15 -0.31
N PHE A 144 2.08 -17.96 -0.12
CA PHE A 144 0.72 -17.79 0.40
C PHE A 144 -0.38 -18.00 -0.64
N VAL A 145 -0.05 -18.31 -1.90
CA VAL A 145 -1.04 -18.48 -2.97
C VAL A 145 -2.05 -19.57 -2.63
N ASP A 146 -1.61 -20.70 -2.07
CA ASP A 146 -2.52 -21.79 -1.68
C ASP A 146 -3.38 -21.41 -0.47
N TYR A 147 -2.83 -20.62 0.45
CA TYR A 147 -3.61 -20.01 1.53
C TYR A 147 -4.73 -19.12 1.00
N LEU A 148 -4.53 -18.39 -0.10
CA LEU A 148 -5.58 -17.57 -0.71
C LEU A 148 -6.65 -18.40 -1.43
N LYS A 149 -6.27 -19.53 -2.04
CA LYS A 149 -7.20 -20.43 -2.75
C LYS A 149 -8.16 -21.15 -1.81
N ASP A 150 -7.72 -21.51 -0.61
CA ASP A 150 -8.60 -22.17 0.34
C ASP A 150 -9.30 -21.16 1.27
N ALA A 151 -10.58 -20.90 1.02
CA ALA A 151 -11.39 -20.03 1.88
C ALA A 151 -11.55 -20.56 3.32
N LYS A 152 -11.41 -21.87 3.53
CA LYS A 152 -11.53 -22.51 4.84
C LYS A 152 -10.20 -22.55 5.60
N GLN A 153 -9.07 -22.35 4.92
CA GLN A 153 -7.77 -22.34 5.56
C GLN A 153 -7.64 -21.11 6.48
N LEU A 154 -7.50 -21.37 7.78
CA LEU A 154 -7.50 -20.33 8.81
C LEU A 154 -6.10 -19.86 9.22
N SER A 155 -5.07 -20.62 8.86
CA SER A 155 -3.68 -20.36 9.23
C SER A 155 -2.76 -20.42 8.03
N TYR A 156 -1.64 -19.70 8.13
CA TYR A 156 -0.58 -19.66 7.15
C TYR A 156 0.75 -19.57 7.91
N SER A 157 1.74 -20.35 7.46
CA SER A 157 3.05 -20.50 8.12
C SER A 157 4.21 -20.31 7.15
N GLY A 158 3.96 -19.66 6.01
CA GLY A 158 5.02 -19.29 5.08
C GLY A 158 5.80 -18.07 5.54
N ILE A 159 6.73 -17.61 4.71
CA ILE A 159 7.76 -16.63 5.12
C ILE A 159 7.22 -15.20 5.12
N TRP A 160 6.19 -14.93 4.32
CA TRP A 160 5.63 -13.60 4.18
C TRP A 160 5.05 -13.08 5.49
N SER A 161 5.62 -11.98 5.97
CA SER A 161 5.32 -11.36 7.25
C SER A 161 4.87 -9.92 7.00
N ILE A 162 3.56 -9.74 6.85
CA ILE A 162 2.97 -8.42 6.62
C ILE A 162 2.93 -7.67 7.95
N TYR A 163 3.58 -6.51 7.99
CA TYR A 163 3.44 -5.57 9.08
C TYR A 163 2.64 -4.36 8.60
N PHE A 164 1.89 -3.74 9.50
CA PHE A 164 1.18 -2.50 9.18
C PHE A 164 1.65 -1.38 10.11
N VAL A 165 1.64 -0.19 9.55
CA VAL A 165 1.94 1.06 10.22
C VAL A 165 0.87 2.05 9.78
N GLN A 166 0.25 2.72 10.74
CA GLN A 166 -0.57 3.87 10.41
C GLN A 166 0.36 4.99 9.98
N ARG A 167 0.09 5.53 8.78
CA ARG A 167 0.85 6.64 8.23
C ARG A 167 0.90 7.78 9.25
N ASP A 168 2.09 8.32 9.44
CA ASP A 168 2.30 9.53 10.20
C ASP A 168 2.78 10.62 9.24
N TYR A 169 1.94 11.64 9.06
CA TYR A 169 2.23 12.81 8.23
C TYR A 169 3.41 13.63 8.78
N SER A 170 3.92 13.33 9.98
CA SER A 170 5.18 13.91 10.48
C SER A 170 6.41 13.55 9.63
N THR A 171 6.31 12.48 8.83
CA THR A 171 7.37 12.04 7.91
C THR A 171 7.27 12.65 6.51
N ASP A 172 6.21 13.41 6.23
CA ASP A 172 6.04 14.13 4.98
C ASP A 172 7.10 15.24 4.87
N LEU A 173 7.87 15.24 3.79
CA LEU A 173 8.89 16.25 3.54
C LEU A 173 8.20 17.61 3.31
N PHE A 174 8.42 18.57 4.21
CA PHE A 174 7.78 19.90 4.19
C PHE A 174 6.23 19.87 4.21
N GLY A 175 5.61 18.80 4.73
CA GLY A 175 4.14 18.65 4.75
C GLY A 175 3.54 18.21 3.41
N LEU A 176 4.37 17.82 2.44
CA LEU A 176 3.95 17.29 1.15
C LEU A 176 3.56 15.83 1.31
N LYS A 177 2.28 15.52 1.05
CA LYS A 177 1.67 14.20 1.27
C LYS A 177 2.14 13.17 0.24
N ASP A 178 3.42 12.86 0.17
CA ASP A 178 3.94 11.85 -0.77
C ASP A 178 3.42 10.45 -0.39
N ILE A 179 2.44 10.00 -1.16
CA ILE A 179 1.88 8.65 -1.10
C ILE A 179 2.53 7.73 -2.13
N GLY A 180 3.73 8.01 -2.62
CA GLY A 180 4.41 7.13 -3.56
C GLY A 180 4.60 5.71 -3.01
N THR A 181 4.63 4.73 -3.91
CA THR A 181 4.98 3.34 -3.58
C THR A 181 6.49 3.12 -3.66
N SER A 182 6.98 2.08 -3.00
CA SER A 182 8.38 1.68 -3.13
C SER A 182 8.61 0.19 -2.92
N LYS A 183 9.76 -0.28 -3.41
CA LYS A 183 10.27 -1.63 -3.22
C LYS A 183 11.73 -1.54 -2.87
N MET A 184 12.09 -1.99 -1.67
CA MET A 184 13.48 -1.99 -1.19
C MET A 184 13.96 -3.44 -1.04
N ARG A 185 15.13 -3.74 -1.61
CA ARG A 185 15.77 -5.04 -1.46
C ARG A 185 16.87 -4.96 -0.40
N PHE A 186 16.74 -5.78 0.63
CA PHE A 186 17.74 -6.01 1.66
C PHE A 186 18.39 -7.39 1.47
N LYS A 187 19.47 -7.65 2.19
CA LYS A 187 20.12 -8.97 2.16
C LYS A 187 19.18 -10.07 2.71
N GLU A 188 18.35 -9.70 3.67
CA GLU A 188 17.42 -10.57 4.39
C GLU A 188 16.11 -10.81 3.62
N GLY A 189 15.77 -9.92 2.69
CA GLY A 189 14.57 -10.06 1.85
C GLY A 189 14.09 -8.72 1.31
N VAL A 190 12.80 -8.63 0.98
CA VAL A 190 12.23 -7.46 0.29
C VAL A 190 11.22 -6.77 1.19
N VAL A 191 11.20 -5.44 1.15
CA VAL A 191 10.18 -4.60 1.77
C VAL A 191 9.40 -3.89 0.68
N TYR A 192 8.08 -4.02 0.72
CA TYR A 192 7.17 -3.24 -0.15
C TYR A 192 6.47 -2.18 0.69
N GLU A 193 6.47 -0.98 0.16
CA GLU A 193 5.66 0.13 0.62
C GLU A 193 4.55 0.34 -0.39
N LEU A 194 3.33 0.04 0.05
CA LEU A 194 2.14 0.32 -0.74
C LEU A 194 1.51 1.58 -0.18
N SER A 195 1.10 2.47 -1.09
CA SER A 195 0.20 3.55 -0.70
C SER A 195 -1.20 2.99 -0.55
N ASP A 196 -1.79 3.24 0.60
CA ASP A 196 -3.23 3.36 0.80
C ASP A 196 -3.40 4.50 1.80
N ASP A 197 -4.27 5.45 1.50
CA ASP A 197 -4.39 6.74 2.21
C ASP A 197 -4.82 6.58 3.68
N LYS A 198 -5.27 5.37 4.07
CA LYS A 198 -5.64 5.04 5.45
C LYS A 198 -4.64 4.13 6.17
N PHE A 199 -3.83 3.31 5.47
CA PHE A 199 -2.87 2.39 6.08
C PHE A 199 -1.68 2.11 5.18
N ILE A 200 -0.46 2.32 5.68
CA ILE A 200 0.75 1.85 5.00
C ILE A 200 1.08 0.46 5.53
N PHE A 201 0.97 -0.54 4.66
CA PHE A 201 1.47 -1.86 4.99
C PHE A 201 2.97 -1.93 4.68
N ASN A 202 3.78 -2.13 5.72
CA ASN A 202 5.20 -2.45 5.58
C ASN A 202 5.35 -3.96 5.47
N LEU A 203 5.52 -4.41 4.25
CA LEU A 203 5.40 -5.81 3.91
C LEU A 203 6.79 -6.43 3.92
N MET A 204 7.13 -7.18 4.97
CA MET A 204 8.45 -7.78 5.11
C MET A 204 8.38 -9.28 4.79
N ASN A 205 9.45 -9.80 4.18
CA ASN A 205 9.60 -11.24 3.98
C ASN A 205 10.63 -11.86 4.95
N PHE A 206 10.88 -11.21 6.08
CA PHE A 206 11.83 -11.69 7.09
C PHE A 206 11.47 -11.13 8.47
N PRO A 207 12.07 -11.65 9.56
CA PRO A 207 11.78 -11.19 10.91
C PRO A 207 12.06 -9.69 11.09
N LYS A 208 11.10 -8.99 11.69
CA LYS A 208 11.19 -7.57 12.05
C LYS A 208 12.52 -7.22 12.73
N HIS A 209 13.22 -6.21 12.20
CA HIS A 209 14.39 -5.63 12.87
C HIS A 209 13.98 -4.88 14.14
N SER A 210 14.80 -4.96 15.19
CA SER A 210 14.54 -4.32 16.48
C SER A 210 14.44 -2.79 16.41
N CYS A 211 14.99 -2.17 15.36
CA CYS A 211 14.98 -0.72 15.16
C CYS A 211 13.67 -0.18 14.57
N PHE A 212 12.73 -1.03 14.15
CA PHE A 212 11.44 -0.58 13.62
C PHE A 212 10.32 -0.97 14.56
N GLU A 213 9.41 -0.05 14.89
CA GLU A 213 8.17 -0.35 15.59
C GLU A 213 7.07 -0.59 14.55
N MET A 214 6.53 -1.81 14.51
CA MET A 214 5.45 -2.22 13.62
C MET A 214 4.68 -3.39 14.23
N THR A 215 3.43 -3.57 13.82
CA THR A 215 2.58 -4.68 14.29
C THR A 215 2.35 -5.68 13.18
N ASN A 216 2.33 -6.97 13.53
CA ASN A 216 2.11 -8.05 12.57
C ASN A 216 0.62 -8.13 12.21
N ILE A 217 0.28 -8.29 10.94
CA ILE A 217 -1.14 -8.39 10.51
C ILE A 217 -1.87 -9.53 11.20
N PHE A 218 -1.19 -10.64 11.51
CA PHE A 218 -1.80 -11.78 12.18
C PHE A 218 -2.17 -11.47 13.63
N ASP A 219 -1.66 -10.39 14.23
CA ASP A 219 -2.04 -9.97 15.58
C ASP A 219 -3.51 -9.57 15.65
N ILE A 220 -4.18 -9.22 14.53
CA ILE A 220 -5.63 -8.96 14.51
C ILE A 220 -6.43 -10.20 14.95
N LEU A 221 -5.88 -11.41 14.76
CA LEU A 221 -6.52 -12.64 15.20
C LEU A 221 -6.54 -12.76 16.74
N ASN A 222 -5.66 -12.03 17.41
CA ASN A 222 -5.54 -11.96 18.86
C ASN A 222 -6.22 -10.69 19.40
N ASN A 223 -6.46 -10.62 20.71
CA ASN A 223 -7.00 -9.41 21.34
C ASN A 223 -5.92 -8.34 21.62
N GLY A 224 -4.64 -8.67 21.41
CA GLY A 224 -3.47 -7.82 21.68
C GLY A 224 -3.01 -6.93 20.52
N TYR A 225 -3.73 -6.90 19.40
CA TYR A 225 -3.44 -6.03 18.25
C TYR A 225 -3.37 -4.55 18.67
N THR A 226 -2.30 -3.88 18.26
CA THR A 226 -2.09 -2.44 18.42
C THR A 226 -1.72 -1.82 17.10
N ILE A 227 -2.13 -0.59 16.85
CA ILE A 227 -1.62 0.19 15.72
C ILE A 227 -0.37 0.94 16.17
N VAL A 228 0.67 0.87 15.34
CA VAL A 228 1.83 1.74 15.46
C VAL A 228 1.63 2.94 14.53
N ASN A 229 1.84 4.15 15.05
CA ASN A 229 1.80 5.39 14.29
C ASN A 229 3.22 5.79 13.89
N GLY A 230 3.44 5.95 12.59
CA GLY A 230 4.74 6.32 12.06
C GLY A 230 5.80 5.22 12.24
N VAL A 231 7.02 5.55 11.85
CA VAL A 231 8.10 4.56 11.71
C VAL A 231 9.32 4.93 12.54
N GLY A 232 9.13 5.02 13.87
CA GLY A 232 10.21 5.22 14.85
C GLY A 232 11.03 6.52 14.69
N ALA A 233 12.03 6.71 15.55
CA ALA A 233 12.81 7.96 15.65
C ALA A 233 13.65 8.31 14.39
N ASN A 234 13.89 7.35 13.49
CA ASN A 234 14.77 7.51 12.34
C ASN A 234 14.02 7.59 10.99
N GLY A 235 12.69 7.75 10.99
CA GLY A 235 11.91 7.85 9.74
C GLY A 235 11.73 6.53 8.98
N GLY A 236 12.28 5.41 9.48
CA GLY A 236 11.84 4.08 9.06
C GLY A 236 12.27 3.62 7.67
N TYR A 237 11.56 2.60 7.19
CA TYR A 237 11.60 2.18 5.79
C TYR A 237 11.01 3.25 4.86
N HIS A 238 9.99 4.00 5.30
CA HIS A 238 9.37 5.07 4.51
C HIS A 238 10.36 6.19 4.15
N ALA A 239 11.10 6.74 5.12
CA ALA A 239 12.11 7.76 4.83
C ALA A 239 13.23 7.22 3.94
N GLN A 240 13.64 5.96 4.12
CA GLN A 240 14.64 5.34 3.23
C GLN A 240 14.12 5.21 1.79
N ALA A 241 12.87 4.81 1.62
CA ALA A 241 12.22 4.74 0.32
C ALA A 241 12.11 6.12 -0.34
N LEU A 242 11.67 7.13 0.40
CA LEU A 242 11.60 8.51 -0.07
C LEU A 242 12.98 9.01 -0.51
N MET A 243 14.01 8.81 0.32
CA MET A 243 15.39 9.18 -0.02
C MET A 243 15.90 8.44 -1.25
N SER A 244 15.59 7.14 -1.39
CA SER A 244 15.95 6.38 -2.60
C SER A 244 15.30 6.98 -3.84
N ARG A 245 14.00 7.32 -3.79
CA ARG A 245 13.31 7.97 -4.91
C ARG A 245 13.93 9.34 -5.26
N LEU A 246 14.33 10.10 -4.25
CA LEU A 246 15.03 11.39 -4.43
C LEU A 246 16.38 11.20 -5.14
N PHE A 247 17.18 10.21 -4.74
CA PHE A 247 18.48 9.95 -5.35
C PHE A 247 18.40 9.27 -6.73
N ASP A 248 17.39 8.44 -6.98
CA ASP A 248 17.18 7.80 -8.28
C ASP A 248 16.60 8.78 -9.33
N GLY A 249 15.97 9.87 -8.88
CA GLY A 249 15.44 10.94 -9.72
C GLY A 249 16.43 12.05 -10.07
N MET A 250 17.64 12.02 -9.50
CA MET A 250 18.77 12.92 -9.81
C MET A 250 19.73 12.29 -10.81
#